data_AF-A0A2E5KSY6-F1
#
_entry.id   AF-A0A2E5KSY6-F1
#
_cell.length_a   1.000
_cell.length_b   1.000
_cell.length_c   1.000
_cell.angle_alpha   90.00
_cell.angle_beta   90.00
_cell.angle_gamma   90.00
#
_symmetry.space_group_name_H-M   'P 1'
#
loop_
_entity.id
_entity.type
_entity.pdbx_description
1 polymer ?
#
loop_
_entity_poly.entity_id
_entity_poly.type
_entity_poly.pdbx_seq_one_letter_code
_entity_poly.pdbx_strand_id
1 'polypeptide(L)'
;MPFELGRPFGSPGDPAFQTRVLRAALELLEADAGPIIADFPDDAPVAVTDEELEGWACPVSFGAPADEDDDGLGALLQREIGHLAPWYDLAVERRGRTTVGVSGFEMEEAADYVLSFLDEPPESSPREGLTPGDVLKLACDDLKAFYFEAITAQPGAAGRQELEDWFWNETSLAKVFMELHPICLASDDHSMRGMGLHTLVPRIQTESFVDPDM
;
A
#
# COMPACT_ATOMS: atom_id res chain seq x y z
N MET A 1 16.53 -16.42 4.90
CA MET A 1 16.94 -15.20 4.18
C MET A 1 17.30 -14.18 5.26
N PRO A 2 18.55 -13.72 5.37
CA PRO A 2 19.02 -13.05 6.59
C PRO A 2 18.46 -11.62 6.78
N PHE A 3 17.91 -11.00 5.73
CA PHE A 3 17.23 -9.70 5.78
C PHE A 3 16.00 -9.71 4.85
N GLU A 4 14.89 -9.12 5.30
CA GLU A 4 13.67 -9.00 4.50
C GLU A 4 13.85 -8.01 3.33
N LEU A 5 13.23 -8.32 2.19
CA LEU A 5 13.26 -7.43 1.02
C LEU A 5 12.62 -6.07 1.36
N GLY A 6 13.40 -5.00 1.21
CA GLY A 6 13.01 -3.64 1.59
C GLY A 6 13.43 -3.23 3.01
N ARG A 7 14.11 -4.12 3.75
CA ARG A 7 14.67 -3.85 5.09
C ARG A 7 16.17 -4.15 5.13
N PRO A 8 17.00 -3.45 4.33
CA PRO A 8 18.43 -3.75 4.23
C PRO A 8 19.22 -3.54 5.53
N PHE A 9 18.63 -2.84 6.52
CA PHE A 9 19.24 -2.58 7.83
C PHE A 9 18.62 -3.40 8.97
N GLY A 10 17.70 -4.33 8.68
CA GLY A 10 16.97 -5.11 9.68
C GLY A 10 15.66 -4.47 10.13
N SER A 11 15.13 -4.92 11.26
CA SER A 11 13.80 -4.56 11.75
C SER A 11 13.64 -3.07 12.07
N PRO A 12 12.48 -2.45 11.77
CA PRO A 12 12.19 -1.08 12.16
C PRO A 12 12.27 -0.88 13.69
N GLY A 13 12.69 0.30 14.13
CA GLY A 13 12.71 0.63 15.57
C GLY A 13 13.88 0.06 16.37
N ASP A 14 14.82 -0.66 15.74
CA ASP A 14 16.07 -1.10 16.36
C ASP A 14 17.27 -0.25 15.88
N PRO A 15 17.46 0.98 16.42
CA PRO A 15 18.54 1.85 15.99
C PRO A 15 19.92 1.26 16.31
N ALA A 16 20.03 0.41 17.33
CA ALA A 16 21.29 -0.20 17.71
C ALA A 16 21.74 -1.22 16.64
N PHE A 17 20.86 -2.13 16.23
CA PHE A 17 21.13 -3.08 15.16
C PHE A 17 21.34 -2.37 13.82
N GLN A 18 20.45 -1.46 13.44
CA GLN A 18 20.55 -0.70 12.18
C GLN A 18 21.87 0.07 12.08
N THR A 19 22.32 0.69 13.19
CA THR A 19 23.60 1.40 13.23
C THR A 19 24.78 0.45 13.01
N ARG A 20 24.72 -0.78 13.54
CA ARG A 20 25.79 -1.77 13.34
C ARG A 20 25.88 -2.23 11.89
N VAL A 21 24.74 -2.52 11.26
CA VAL A 21 24.70 -2.87 9.83
C VAL A 21 25.25 -1.72 8.98
N LEU A 22 24.86 -0.48 9.27
CA LEU A 22 25.36 0.70 8.57
C LEU A 22 26.87 0.88 8.74
N ARG A 23 27.40 0.71 9.96
CA ARG A 23 28.85 0.80 10.20
C ARG A 23 29.63 -0.28 9.46
N ALA A 24 29.18 -1.53 9.51
CA ALA A 24 29.81 -2.62 8.77
C ALA A 24 29.83 -2.37 7.26
N ALA A 25 28.74 -1.81 6.70
CA ALA A 25 28.69 -1.44 5.28
C ALA A 25 29.66 -0.28 4.95
N LEU A 26 29.77 0.72 5.82
CA LEU A 26 30.68 1.85 5.64
C LEU A 26 32.16 1.46 5.80
N GLU A 27 32.49 0.52 6.69
CA GLU A 27 33.83 -0.03 6.87
C GLU A 27 34.39 -0.66 5.59
N LEU A 28 33.53 -1.18 4.69
CA LEU A 28 33.96 -1.70 3.39
C LEU A 28 34.61 -0.64 2.50
N LEU A 29 34.30 0.64 2.72
CA LEU A 29 34.89 1.75 1.96
C LEU A 29 36.33 2.04 2.37
N GLU A 30 36.79 1.53 3.52
CA GLU A 30 38.16 1.71 4.01
C GLU A 30 39.14 0.70 3.42
N ALA A 31 38.68 -0.20 2.55
CA ALA A 31 39.50 -1.22 1.93
C ALA A 31 40.51 -0.67 0.93
N ASP A 32 41.78 -1.07 1.06
CA ASP A 32 42.87 -0.62 0.21
C ASP A 32 42.77 -1.08 -1.26
N ALA A 33 41.98 -2.13 -1.55
CA ALA A 33 41.86 -2.67 -2.90
C ALA A 33 40.57 -3.48 -3.16
N GLY A 34 40.04 -3.31 -4.38
CA GLY A 34 39.06 -4.19 -5.02
C GLY A 34 37.60 -4.01 -4.56
N PRO A 35 36.63 -4.57 -5.32
CA PRO A 35 35.28 -4.72 -4.82
C PRO A 35 35.28 -5.75 -3.68
N ILE A 36 34.91 -5.33 -2.48
CA ILE A 36 34.78 -6.20 -1.32
C ILE A 36 33.31 -6.56 -1.10
N ILE A 37 33.05 -7.86 -0.97
CA ILE A 37 31.80 -8.41 -0.47
C ILE A 37 32.13 -9.08 0.85
N ALA A 38 31.44 -8.68 1.92
CA ALA A 38 31.59 -9.27 3.24
C ALA A 38 30.21 -9.57 3.84
N ASP A 39 30.12 -10.67 4.57
CA ASP A 39 28.91 -11.05 5.29
C ASP A 39 28.83 -10.27 6.60
N PHE A 40 27.64 -9.75 6.90
CA PHE A 40 27.34 -9.24 8.23
C PHE A 40 27.10 -10.43 9.18
N PRO A 41 27.73 -10.47 10.37
CA PRO A 41 27.81 -11.69 11.17
C PRO A 41 26.50 -12.07 11.87
N ASP A 42 25.53 -11.15 11.97
CA ASP A 42 24.27 -11.39 12.65
C ASP A 42 23.10 -11.40 11.66
N ASP A 43 22.17 -12.31 11.88
CA ASP A 43 20.87 -12.25 11.20
C ASP A 43 20.06 -11.05 11.72
N ALA A 44 19.19 -10.49 10.87
CA ALA A 44 18.25 -9.49 11.32
C ALA A 44 17.35 -10.09 12.43
N PRO A 45 17.17 -9.41 13.58
CA PRO A 45 16.22 -9.87 14.58
C PRO A 45 14.84 -9.98 13.93
N VAL A 46 14.18 -11.12 14.10
CA VAL A 46 12.83 -11.33 13.56
C VAL A 46 11.94 -10.24 14.13
N ALA A 47 11.34 -9.43 13.25
CA ALA A 47 10.57 -8.24 13.63
C ALA A 47 9.30 -8.58 14.41
N VAL A 48 8.90 -9.85 14.40
CA VAL A 48 7.65 -10.34 14.97
C VAL A 48 7.93 -11.73 15.54
N THR A 49 7.85 -11.90 16.86
CA THR A 49 7.75 -13.25 17.44
C THR A 49 6.34 -13.80 17.21
N ASP A 50 6.14 -15.12 17.20
CA ASP A 50 4.78 -15.70 17.12
C ASP A 50 3.85 -15.12 18.21
N GLU A 51 4.40 -14.71 19.36
CA GLU A 51 3.70 -14.03 20.46
C GLU A 51 3.29 -12.57 20.14
N GLU A 52 3.96 -11.89 19.19
CA GLU A 52 3.58 -10.56 18.68
C GLU A 52 2.58 -10.65 17.51
N LEU A 53 2.58 -11.78 16.78
CA LEU A 53 1.52 -12.16 15.83
C LEU A 53 0.21 -12.54 16.54
N GLU A 54 0.25 -13.01 17.80
CA GLU A 54 -0.94 -13.32 18.61
C GLU A 54 -1.86 -12.10 18.85
N GLY A 55 -1.36 -10.88 18.60
CA GLY A 55 -2.15 -9.64 18.63
C GLY A 55 -2.72 -9.20 17.28
N TRP A 56 -2.33 -9.84 16.17
CA TRP A 56 -2.92 -9.61 14.85
C TRP A 56 -4.26 -10.33 14.75
N ALA A 57 -5.27 -9.79 15.42
CA ALA A 57 -6.65 -10.04 15.08
C ALA A 57 -7.08 -8.90 14.16
N CYS A 58 -7.45 -9.19 12.91
CA CYS A 58 -7.99 -8.20 11.97
C CYS A 58 -9.16 -7.46 12.66
N PRO A 59 -8.98 -6.21 13.15
CA PRO A 59 -10.01 -5.55 13.95
C PRO A 59 -11.20 -5.13 13.10
N VAL A 60 -10.98 -5.08 11.78
CA VAL A 60 -11.98 -4.78 10.77
C VAL A 60 -12.15 -6.03 9.93
N SER A 61 -12.91 -7.00 10.45
CA SER A 61 -13.47 -8.01 9.58
C SER A 61 -14.45 -7.29 8.66
N PHE A 62 -14.03 -7.03 7.42
CA PHE A 62 -14.95 -6.71 6.34
C PHE A 62 -15.69 -8.01 6.01
N GLY A 63 -16.54 -8.45 6.93
CA GLY A 63 -17.42 -9.57 6.70
C GLY A 63 -18.12 -9.32 5.37
N ALA A 64 -18.16 -10.33 4.50
CA ALA A 64 -19.04 -10.32 3.35
C ALA A 64 -20.42 -9.85 3.86
N PRO A 65 -21.01 -8.81 3.27
CA PRO A 65 -22.23 -8.23 3.82
C PRO A 65 -23.23 -9.37 4.01
N ALA A 66 -23.74 -9.50 5.24
CA ALA A 66 -24.95 -10.28 5.45
C ALA A 66 -25.99 -9.72 4.47
N ASP A 67 -26.59 -10.61 3.70
CA ASP A 67 -27.59 -10.32 2.67
C ASP A 67 -28.69 -9.39 3.23
N GLU A 68 -28.50 -8.07 3.21
CA GLU A 68 -29.56 -7.11 3.55
C GLU A 68 -29.35 -5.64 3.11
N ASP A 69 -28.20 -5.24 2.53
CA ASP A 69 -28.11 -3.96 1.80
C ASP A 69 -27.34 -4.15 0.47
N ASP A 70 -28.02 -3.92 -0.65
CA ASP A 70 -27.51 -3.85 -2.03
C ASP A 70 -26.68 -2.57 -2.24
N ASP A 71 -25.75 -2.32 -1.32
CA ASP A 71 -24.85 -1.18 -1.38
C ASP A 71 -23.74 -1.48 -2.39
N GLY A 72 -23.75 -0.76 -3.51
CA GLY A 72 -22.75 -0.90 -4.57
C GLY A 72 -21.31 -0.66 -4.07
N LEU A 73 -20.33 -1.07 -4.88
CA LEU A 73 -18.90 -1.04 -4.54
C LEU A 73 -18.42 0.32 -3.99
N GLY A 74 -18.97 1.44 -4.49
CA GLY A 74 -18.66 2.77 -3.98
C GLY A 74 -19.09 3.02 -2.53
N ALA A 75 -20.27 2.54 -2.12
CA ALA A 75 -20.73 2.67 -0.74
C ALA A 75 -19.89 1.82 0.22
N LEU A 76 -19.47 0.63 -0.20
CA LEU A 76 -18.54 -0.21 0.55
C LEU A 76 -17.18 0.48 0.75
N LEU A 77 -16.64 1.10 -0.30
CA LEU A 77 -15.39 1.86 -0.23
C LEU A 77 -15.50 3.06 0.74
N GLN A 78 -16.58 3.84 0.66
CA GLN A 78 -16.77 5.00 1.54
C GLN A 78 -16.87 4.57 3.02
N ARG A 79 -17.60 3.48 3.30
CA ARG A 79 -17.68 2.92 4.66
C ARG A 79 -16.32 2.43 5.16
N GLU A 80 -15.55 1.78 4.29
CA GLU A 80 -14.20 1.28 4.59
C GLU A 80 -13.24 2.42 4.93
N ILE A 81 -13.25 3.52 4.17
CA ILE A 81 -12.47 4.74 4.46
C ILE A 81 -12.85 5.31 5.83
N GLY A 82 -14.15 5.43 6.12
CA GLY A 82 -14.63 5.91 7.42
C GLY A 82 -14.18 5.03 8.60
N HIS A 83 -14.09 3.71 8.43
CA HIS A 83 -13.57 2.81 9.46
C HIS A 83 -12.06 2.94 9.68
N LEU A 84 -11.29 3.26 8.63
CA LEU A 84 -9.83 3.41 8.71
C LEU A 84 -9.39 4.81 9.17
N ALA A 85 -10.22 5.84 9.00
CA ALA A 85 -9.86 7.22 9.32
C ALA A 85 -9.31 7.44 10.75
N PRO A 86 -9.91 6.89 11.84
CA PRO A 86 -9.36 7.06 13.19
C PRO A 86 -7.96 6.45 13.37
N TRP A 87 -7.67 5.37 12.63
CA TRP A 87 -6.36 4.72 12.65
C TRP A 87 -5.32 5.50 11.86
N TYR A 88 -5.74 6.07 10.74
CA TYR A 88 -4.91 7.01 9.99
C TYR A 88 -4.54 8.23 10.84
N ASP A 89 -5.51 8.85 11.52
CA ASP A 89 -5.26 10.00 12.41
C ASP A 89 -4.22 9.66 13.49
N LEU A 90 -4.35 8.48 14.11
CA LEU A 90 -3.39 7.97 15.08
C LEU A 90 -2.01 7.73 14.46
N ALA A 91 -1.95 7.23 13.22
CA ALA A 91 -0.70 7.04 12.49
C ALA A 91 0.04 8.36 12.27
N VAL A 92 -0.70 9.39 11.85
CA VAL A 92 -0.18 10.75 11.63
C VAL A 92 0.31 11.35 12.94
N GLU A 93 -0.47 11.25 14.02
CA GLU A 93 -0.10 11.76 15.34
C GLU A 93 1.20 11.11 15.85
N ARG A 94 1.32 9.77 15.74
CA ARG A 94 2.51 9.04 16.19
C ARG A 94 3.75 9.33 15.36
N ARG A 95 3.61 9.49 14.04
CA ARG A 95 4.74 9.71 13.13
C ARG A 95 5.13 11.18 12.99
N GLY A 96 4.21 12.11 13.27
CA GLY A 96 4.37 13.54 13.04
C GLY A 96 4.44 13.93 11.55
N ARG A 97 4.10 13.00 10.64
CA ARG A 97 4.11 13.19 9.18
C ARG A 97 3.22 12.15 8.49
N THR A 98 2.81 12.46 7.27
CA THR A 98 2.09 11.55 6.36
C THR A 98 2.67 11.61 4.95
N THR A 99 2.43 10.57 4.16
CA THR A 99 2.68 10.53 2.71
C THR A 99 1.44 10.78 1.87
N VAL A 100 0.27 10.92 2.50
CA VAL A 100 -1.01 11.28 1.85
C VAL A 100 -1.06 12.78 1.55
N GLY A 101 -1.78 13.14 0.49
CA GLY A 101 -2.13 14.51 0.12
C GLY A 101 -1.53 14.96 -1.22
N VAL A 102 -0.91 14.06 -1.98
CA VAL A 102 -0.31 14.43 -3.27
C VAL A 102 -1.37 14.77 -4.31
N SER A 103 -2.56 14.18 -4.23
CA SER A 103 -3.73 14.47 -5.07
C SER A 103 -4.42 15.78 -4.70
N GLY A 104 -4.29 16.22 -3.45
CA GLY A 104 -4.95 17.41 -2.92
C GLY A 104 -6.43 17.20 -2.55
N PHE A 105 -6.91 15.95 -2.56
CA PHE A 105 -8.25 15.57 -2.12
C PHE A 105 -8.28 15.13 -0.66
N GLU A 106 -9.42 15.29 -0.02
CA GLU A 106 -9.78 14.47 1.14
C GLU A 106 -10.04 13.01 0.69
N MET A 107 -9.99 12.05 1.60
CA MET A 107 -10.00 10.62 1.21
C MET A 107 -11.31 10.18 0.57
N GLU A 108 -12.44 10.70 1.04
CA GLU A 108 -13.76 10.47 0.45
C GLU A 108 -13.85 11.06 -0.96
N GLU A 109 -13.27 12.24 -1.17
CA GLU A 109 -13.22 12.89 -2.49
C GLU A 109 -12.29 12.13 -3.45
N ALA A 110 -11.16 11.62 -2.96
CA ALA A 110 -10.25 10.78 -3.73
C ALA A 110 -10.94 9.48 -4.18
N ALA A 111 -11.72 8.86 -3.29
CA ALA A 111 -12.51 7.67 -3.60
C ALA A 111 -13.56 7.93 -4.68
N ASP A 112 -14.34 9.00 -4.54
CA ASP A 112 -15.34 9.40 -5.54
C ASP A 112 -14.68 9.70 -6.89
N TYR A 113 -13.52 10.38 -6.87
CA TYR A 113 -12.76 10.66 -8.08
C TYR A 113 -12.29 9.37 -8.77
N VAL A 114 -11.75 8.41 -8.04
CA VAL A 114 -11.33 7.10 -8.59
C VAL A 114 -12.53 6.33 -9.16
N LEU A 115 -13.66 6.29 -8.43
CA LEU A 115 -14.87 5.59 -8.85
C LEU A 115 -15.45 6.17 -10.14
N SER A 116 -15.33 7.49 -10.36
CA SER A 116 -15.82 8.12 -11.60
C SER A 116 -15.22 7.51 -12.88
N PHE A 117 -14.00 6.97 -12.82
CA PHE A 117 -13.36 6.33 -13.97
C PHE A 117 -13.88 4.93 -14.29
N LEU A 118 -14.65 4.31 -13.39
CA LEU A 118 -15.34 3.05 -13.66
C LEU A 118 -16.59 3.25 -14.53
N ASP A 119 -17.21 4.44 -14.43
CA ASP A 119 -18.40 4.81 -15.18
C ASP A 119 -18.05 5.78 -16.32
N GLU A 120 -18.05 7.08 -16.03
CA GLU A 120 -17.78 8.16 -16.98
C GLU A 120 -16.62 9.02 -16.47
N PRO A 121 -15.40 8.84 -17.02
CA PRO A 121 -14.23 9.61 -16.62
C PRO A 121 -14.46 11.12 -16.79
N PRO A 122 -13.96 11.96 -15.87
CA PRO A 122 -14.15 13.41 -15.94
C PRO A 122 -13.47 14.00 -17.18
N GLU A 123 -14.21 14.79 -17.95
CA GLU A 123 -13.71 15.44 -19.18
C GLU A 123 -12.60 16.46 -18.90
N SER A 124 -12.59 17.05 -17.71
CA SER A 124 -11.65 18.09 -17.32
C SER A 124 -10.91 17.73 -16.04
N SER A 125 -9.65 18.16 -15.96
CA SER A 125 -8.84 17.93 -14.77
C SER A 125 -9.27 18.86 -13.64
N PRO A 126 -9.40 18.35 -12.41
CA PRO A 126 -9.67 19.17 -11.23
C PRO A 126 -8.44 20.00 -10.81
N ARG A 127 -7.25 19.75 -11.38
CA ARG A 127 -6.01 20.50 -11.09
C ARG A 127 -5.38 21.05 -12.35
N GLU A 128 -5.07 22.35 -12.31
CA GLU A 128 -4.37 23.02 -13.39
C GLU A 128 -3.01 22.38 -13.66
N GLY A 129 -2.70 22.17 -14.93
CA GLY A 129 -1.41 21.62 -15.37
C GLY A 129 -1.27 20.10 -15.33
N LEU A 130 -2.32 19.38 -14.91
CA LEU A 130 -2.38 17.91 -14.91
C LEU A 130 -3.54 17.40 -15.76
N THR A 131 -3.41 16.22 -16.37
CA THR A 131 -4.55 15.55 -17.01
C THR A 131 -5.45 14.87 -15.96
N PRO A 132 -6.71 14.51 -16.29
CA PRO A 132 -7.52 13.66 -15.41
C PRO A 132 -6.81 12.35 -15.02
N GLY A 133 -6.09 11.74 -15.97
CA GLY A 133 -5.29 10.53 -15.72
C GLY A 133 -4.13 10.74 -14.75
N ASP A 134 -3.48 11.91 -14.79
CA ASP A 134 -2.44 12.27 -13.81
C ASP A 134 -3.02 12.39 -12.40
N VAL A 135 -4.16 13.08 -12.26
CA VAL A 135 -4.83 13.23 -10.96
C VAL A 135 -5.34 11.90 -10.44
N LEU A 136 -5.86 11.03 -11.32
CA LEU A 136 -6.30 9.68 -10.97
C LEU A 136 -5.17 8.90 -10.30
N LYS A 137 -3.99 8.93 -10.91
CA LYS A 137 -2.81 8.26 -10.34
C LYS A 137 -2.48 8.78 -8.95
N LEU A 138 -2.48 10.10 -8.76
CA LEU A 138 -2.20 10.72 -7.47
C LEU A 138 -3.25 10.31 -6.42
N ALA A 139 -4.53 10.25 -6.81
CA ALA A 139 -5.62 9.81 -5.93
C ALA A 139 -5.45 8.32 -5.54
N CYS A 140 -5.10 7.45 -6.49
CA CYS A 140 -4.79 6.05 -6.19
C CYS A 140 -3.60 5.89 -5.23
N ASP A 141 -2.53 6.70 -5.42
CA ASP A 141 -1.35 6.68 -4.55
C ASP A 141 -1.69 7.16 -3.13
N ASP A 142 -2.50 8.21 -3.00
CA ASP A 142 -3.00 8.71 -1.71
C ASP A 142 -3.87 7.67 -0.99
N LEU A 143 -4.82 7.03 -1.68
CA LEU A 143 -5.67 5.99 -1.10
C LEU A 143 -4.83 4.80 -0.63
N LYS A 144 -3.84 4.33 -1.42
CA LYS A 144 -2.92 3.27 -0.96
C LYS A 144 -2.15 3.70 0.29
N ALA A 145 -1.58 4.91 0.27
CA ALA A 145 -0.83 5.44 1.40
C ALA A 145 -1.71 5.51 2.67
N PHE A 146 -2.94 6.00 2.54
CA PHE A 146 -3.92 6.06 3.63
C PHE A 146 -4.16 4.68 4.25
N TYR A 147 -4.43 3.65 3.43
CA TYR A 147 -4.67 2.29 3.93
C TYR A 147 -3.47 1.73 4.68
N PHE A 148 -2.27 1.84 4.12
CA PHE A 148 -1.06 1.31 4.75
C PHE A 148 -0.62 2.13 5.96
N GLU A 149 -0.84 3.43 5.99
CA GLU A 149 -0.59 4.25 7.19
C GLU A 149 -1.59 3.91 8.30
N ALA A 150 -2.87 3.75 7.99
CA ALA A 150 -3.91 3.38 8.96
C ALA A 150 -3.66 2.00 9.57
N ILE A 151 -3.48 0.96 8.76
CA ILE A 151 -3.33 -0.41 9.25
C ILE A 151 -2.09 -0.59 10.12
N THR A 152 -1.00 0.14 9.83
CA THR A 152 0.24 0.06 10.61
C THR A 152 0.21 0.83 11.93
N ALA A 153 -0.86 1.59 12.20
CA ALA A 153 -1.13 2.19 13.50
C ALA A 153 -1.98 1.29 14.41
N GLN A 154 -2.64 0.27 13.85
CA GLN A 154 -3.41 -0.69 14.61
C GLN A 154 -2.52 -1.53 15.53
N PRO A 155 -3.02 -1.96 16.69
CA PRO A 155 -2.34 -2.96 17.51
C PRO A 155 -2.22 -4.28 16.74
N GLY A 156 -1.11 -5.00 16.97
CA GLY A 156 -0.77 -6.21 16.23
C GLY A 156 0.36 -5.94 15.23
N ALA A 157 1.39 -6.76 15.26
CA ALA A 157 2.53 -6.63 14.35
C ALA A 157 2.33 -7.54 13.15
N ALA A 158 1.69 -7.06 12.07
CA ALA A 158 1.72 -7.81 10.82
C ALA A 158 3.07 -7.70 10.13
N GLY A 159 3.50 -8.84 9.61
CA GLY A 159 4.51 -8.90 8.57
C GLY A 159 4.03 -8.21 7.28
N ARG A 160 4.98 -7.86 6.41
CA ARG A 160 4.69 -7.24 5.12
C ARG A 160 3.71 -8.04 4.28
N GLN A 161 3.89 -9.36 4.24
CA GLN A 161 3.08 -10.25 3.41
C GLN A 161 1.62 -10.25 3.87
N GLU A 162 1.36 -10.29 5.17
CA GLU A 162 0.02 -10.26 5.75
C GLU A 162 -0.69 -8.93 5.43
N LEU A 163 0.04 -7.81 5.44
CA LEU A 163 -0.50 -6.51 5.02
C LEU A 163 -0.84 -6.47 3.53
N GLU A 164 0.01 -7.05 2.68
CA GLU A 164 -0.25 -7.14 1.25
C GLU A 164 -1.45 -8.07 0.97
N ASP A 165 -1.53 -9.22 1.64
CA ASP A 165 -2.63 -10.17 1.52
C ASP A 165 -3.96 -9.56 1.99
N TRP A 166 -3.96 -8.88 3.14
CA TRP A 166 -5.12 -8.12 3.62
C TRP A 166 -5.56 -7.07 2.60
N PHE A 167 -4.62 -6.23 2.13
CA PHE A 167 -4.95 -5.17 1.20
C PHE A 167 -5.62 -5.72 -0.06
N TRP A 168 -5.00 -6.70 -0.73
CA TRP A 168 -5.45 -7.18 -2.03
C TRP A 168 -6.66 -8.11 -1.97
N ASN A 169 -6.86 -8.87 -0.89
CA ASN A 169 -7.94 -9.85 -0.80
C ASN A 169 -9.15 -9.38 -0.01
N GLU A 170 -8.99 -8.44 0.93
CA GLU A 170 -10.04 -8.09 1.90
C GLU A 170 -10.62 -6.68 1.69
N THR A 171 -9.94 -5.78 0.97
CA THR A 171 -10.38 -4.38 0.86
C THR A 171 -11.28 -4.13 -0.35
N SER A 172 -12.20 -3.18 -0.18
CA SER A 172 -13.05 -2.65 -1.24
C SER A 172 -12.22 -1.81 -2.23
N LEU A 173 -11.19 -1.11 -1.75
CA LEU A 173 -10.27 -0.36 -2.59
C LEU A 173 -9.52 -1.26 -3.58
N ALA A 174 -9.04 -2.43 -3.15
CA ALA A 174 -8.40 -3.37 -4.06
C ALA A 174 -9.36 -3.85 -5.15
N LYS A 175 -10.63 -4.12 -4.82
CA LYS A 175 -11.66 -4.47 -5.81
C LYS A 175 -11.85 -3.35 -6.85
N VAL A 176 -11.92 -2.09 -6.40
CA VAL A 176 -11.97 -0.92 -7.30
C VAL A 176 -10.73 -0.86 -8.21
N PHE A 177 -9.53 -1.11 -7.68
CA PHE A 177 -8.32 -1.13 -8.51
C PHE A 177 -8.31 -2.28 -9.53
N MET A 178 -8.88 -3.43 -9.19
CA MET A 178 -9.01 -4.56 -10.12
C MET A 178 -9.98 -4.25 -11.26
N GLU A 179 -11.09 -3.55 -10.99
CA GLU A 179 -12.03 -3.09 -12.02
C GLU A 179 -11.43 -1.96 -12.88
N LEU A 180 -10.67 -1.05 -12.27
CA LEU A 180 -10.02 0.07 -12.95
C LEU A 180 -8.84 -0.38 -13.84
N HIS A 181 -8.22 -1.51 -13.51
CA HIS A 181 -7.04 -2.03 -14.22
C HIS A 181 -7.23 -2.24 -15.73
N PRO A 182 -8.24 -3.00 -16.22
CA PRO A 182 -8.47 -3.14 -17.66
C PRO A 182 -8.81 -1.80 -18.35
N ILE A 183 -9.54 -0.90 -17.68
CA ILE A 183 -9.85 0.45 -18.19
C ILE A 183 -8.55 1.23 -18.42
N CYS A 184 -7.65 1.22 -17.44
CA CYS A 184 -6.35 1.89 -17.54
C CYS A 184 -5.49 1.31 -18.66
N LEU A 185 -5.42 -0.02 -18.80
CA LEU A 185 -4.65 -0.68 -19.86
C LEU A 185 -5.16 -0.33 -21.27
N ALA A 186 -6.49 -0.19 -21.43
CA ALA A 186 -7.12 0.16 -22.70
C ALA A 186 -7.10 1.67 -23.02
N SER A 187 -6.86 2.53 -22.02
CA SER A 187 -6.92 3.98 -22.17
C SER A 187 -5.86 4.52 -23.14
N ASP A 188 -6.23 5.54 -23.92
CA ASP A 188 -5.31 6.29 -24.78
C ASP A 188 -4.49 7.35 -24.03
N ASP A 189 -4.89 7.70 -22.81
CA ASP A 189 -4.12 8.56 -21.93
C ASP A 189 -2.85 7.81 -21.46
N HIS A 190 -1.68 8.43 -21.69
CA HIS A 190 -0.40 7.82 -21.37
C HIS A 190 -0.20 7.58 -19.87
N SER A 191 -0.74 8.45 -19.02
CA SER A 191 -0.62 8.33 -17.57
C SER A 191 -1.48 7.18 -17.05
N MET A 192 -2.73 7.05 -17.51
CA MET A 192 -3.59 5.92 -17.20
C MET A 192 -2.99 4.60 -17.69
N ARG A 193 -2.54 4.55 -18.95
CA ARG A 193 -1.91 3.34 -19.51
C ARG A 193 -0.66 2.94 -18.75
N GLY A 194 0.20 3.91 -18.42
CA GLY A 194 1.38 3.68 -17.60
C GLY A 194 1.05 3.18 -16.19
N MET A 195 -0.01 3.71 -15.59
CA MET A 195 -0.51 3.27 -14.28
C MET A 195 -0.99 1.82 -14.33
N GLY A 196 -1.81 1.45 -15.32
CA GLY A 196 -2.28 0.08 -15.52
C GLY A 196 -1.14 -0.92 -15.74
N LEU A 197 -0.11 -0.54 -16.50
CA LEU A 197 1.02 -1.43 -16.79
C LEU A 197 1.99 -1.67 -15.62
N HIS A 198 2.07 -0.73 -14.68
CA HIS A 198 3.23 -0.67 -13.77
C HIS A 198 2.90 -0.44 -12.30
N THR A 199 1.84 0.31 -11.96
CA THR A 199 1.68 0.83 -10.59
C THR A 199 0.33 0.58 -9.97
N LEU A 200 -0.74 0.33 -10.76
CA LEU A 200 -2.07 0.14 -10.21
C LEU A 200 -2.19 -1.19 -9.45
N VAL A 201 -1.93 -2.30 -10.12
CA VAL A 201 -2.05 -3.66 -9.57
C VAL A 201 -0.70 -4.40 -9.73
N PRO A 202 -0.14 -5.01 -8.66
CA PRO A 202 1.06 -5.82 -8.74
C PRO A 202 0.88 -7.03 -9.66
N ARG A 203 1.94 -7.39 -10.41
CA ARG A 203 1.89 -8.51 -11.36
C ARG A 203 1.44 -9.84 -10.74
N ILE A 204 1.90 -10.12 -9.52
CA ILE A 204 1.53 -11.34 -8.79
C ILE A 204 0.02 -11.44 -8.56
N GLN A 205 -0.67 -10.29 -8.41
CA GLN A 205 -2.13 -10.25 -8.25
C GLN A 205 -2.87 -10.32 -9.57
N THR A 206 -2.28 -9.82 -10.66
CA THR A 206 -2.88 -9.98 -12.00
C THR A 206 -2.86 -11.43 -12.49
N GLU A 207 -1.90 -12.25 -12.06
CA GLU A 207 -1.82 -13.68 -12.42
C GLU A 207 -2.83 -14.54 -11.66
N SER A 208 -3.04 -14.26 -10.37
CA SER A 208 -4.01 -14.98 -9.51
C SER A 208 -5.48 -14.76 -9.90
N PHE A 209 -5.79 -13.67 -10.61
CA PHE A 209 -7.14 -13.31 -11.02
C PHE A 209 -7.53 -13.85 -12.41
N VAL A 210 -6.55 -14.36 -13.18
CA VAL A 210 -6.77 -14.85 -14.55
C VAL A 210 -7.24 -16.31 -14.59
N ASP A 211 -7.25 -17.04 -13.46
CA ASP A 211 -7.67 -18.44 -13.50
C ASP A 211 -8.36 -18.99 -12.24
N PRO A 212 -9.69 -19.16 -12.28
CA PRO A 212 -10.40 -20.09 -11.42
C PRO A 212 -10.58 -21.50 -12.05
N ASP A 213 -10.16 -21.75 -13.30
CA ASP A 213 -10.59 -22.95 -14.08
C ASP A 213 -9.51 -23.58 -15.01
N MET A 214 -8.20 -23.45 -14.72
CA MET A 214 -7.15 -24.35 -15.24
C MET A 214 -6.42 -25.14 -14.17
#